data_AF-A0A6L5F921-F1
#
_entry.id   AF-A0A6L5F921-F1
#
_cell.length_a   1.000
_cell.length_b   1.000
_cell.length_c   1.000
_cell.angle_alpha   90.00
_cell.angle_beta   90.00
_cell.angle_gamma   90.00
#
_symmetry.space_group_name_H-M   'P 1'
#
loop_
_entity.id
_entity.type
_entity.pdbx_description
1 polymer ?
#
loop_
_entity_poly.entity_id
_entity_poly.type
_entity_poly.pdbx_seq_one_letter_code
_entity_poly.pdbx_strand_id
1 'polypeptide(L)'
;MAVALATLVVTISFWAMGYGFVVGDQGTPGSPGSDASTTAGAAISLSLVLVPLAFAIAAWVSRRSDWPIGVLIAMGVSLAVGLPLLYFGDPLGSLLSGYAAGAVTSLSRPVGMGWRHRAVAAAVVTALVLLGNRFIPLVSLVFGPALPFTAMVVADMFVKVPEDPAEG
;
A
#
# COMPACT_ATOMS: atom_id res chain seq x y z
N MET A 1 -6.08 -15.12 -1.04
CA MET A 1 -6.28 -14.60 -2.42
C MET A 1 -6.40 -13.07 -2.48
N ALA A 2 -7.26 -12.43 -1.67
CA ALA A 2 -7.43 -10.97 -1.66
C ALA A 2 -6.11 -10.19 -1.56
N VAL A 3 -5.27 -10.56 -0.59
CA VAL A 3 -3.97 -9.94 -0.34
C VAL A 3 -3.02 -10.09 -1.51
N ALA A 4 -2.94 -11.28 -2.12
CA ALA A 4 -2.06 -11.50 -3.27
C ALA A 4 -2.44 -10.61 -4.46
N LEU A 5 -3.74 -10.51 -4.79
CA LEU A 5 -4.23 -9.67 -5.88
C LEU A 5 -4.03 -8.18 -5.59
N ALA A 6 -4.36 -7.73 -4.37
CA ALA A 6 -4.14 -6.34 -3.97
C ALA A 6 -2.65 -5.98 -3.97
N THR A 7 -1.79 -6.90 -3.52
CA THR A 7 -0.32 -6.73 -3.52
C THR A 7 0.21 -6.62 -4.95
N LEU A 8 -0.29 -7.45 -5.87
CA LEU A 8 0.10 -7.36 -7.28
C LEU A 8 -0.23 -5.97 -7.85
N VAL A 9 -1.45 -5.47 -7.61
CA VAL A 9 -1.88 -4.15 -8.10
C VAL A 9 -1.08 -3.03 -7.45
N VAL A 10 -0.83 -3.10 -6.14
CA VAL A 10 0.05 -2.14 -5.45
C VAL A 10 1.48 -2.18 -5.97
N THR A 11 1.99 -3.35 -6.31
CA THR A 11 3.34 -3.49 -6.87
C THR A 11 3.44 -2.80 -8.22
N ILE A 12 2.45 -3.00 -9.09
CA ILE A 12 2.37 -2.30 -10.38
C ILE A 12 2.24 -0.79 -10.16
N SER A 13 1.37 -0.36 -9.23
CA SER A 13 1.19 1.06 -8.87
C SER A 13 2.49 1.71 -8.37
N PHE A 14 3.24 1.02 -7.51
CA PHE A 14 4.51 1.48 -6.98
C PHE A 14 5.56 1.66 -8.07
N TRP A 15 5.75 0.65 -8.92
CA TRP A 15 6.72 0.73 -10.01
C TRP A 15 6.32 1.74 -11.09
N ALA A 16 5.02 1.93 -11.35
CA ALA A 16 4.54 3.00 -12.22
C ALA A 16 4.89 4.39 -11.67
N MET A 17 4.73 4.61 -10.35
CA MET A 17 5.15 5.86 -9.72
C MET A 17 6.67 6.06 -9.80
N GLY A 18 7.44 5.03 -9.45
CA GLY A 18 8.90 5.06 -9.51
C GLY A 18 9.42 5.36 -10.92
N TYR A 19 8.84 4.70 -11.94
CA TYR A 19 9.14 4.98 -13.34
C TYR A 19 8.81 6.42 -13.72
N GLY A 20 7.65 6.93 -13.29
CA GLY A 20 7.25 8.32 -13.52
C GLY A 20 8.24 9.33 -12.93
N PHE A 21 8.73 9.10 -11.71
CA PHE A 21 9.76 9.95 -11.10
C PHE A 21 11.11 9.86 -11.83
N VAL A 22 11.55 8.66 -12.20
CA VAL A 22 12.82 8.49 -12.95
C VAL A 22 12.75 9.19 -14.31
N VAL A 23 11.65 9.04 -15.04
CA VAL A 23 11.47 9.70 -16.34
C VAL A 23 11.35 11.22 -16.20
N GLY A 24 10.67 11.69 -15.16
CA GLY A 24 10.53 13.12 -14.87
C GLY A 24 11.85 13.80 -14.53
N ASP A 25 12.77 13.09 -13.86
CA ASP A 25 14.07 13.59 -13.45
C ASP A 25 15.15 13.40 -14.53
N GLN A 26 15.21 12.22 -15.14
CA GLN A 26 16.32 11.78 -16.02
C GLN A 26 15.96 11.76 -17.51
N GLY A 27 14.69 12.00 -17.86
CA GLY A 27 14.19 11.86 -19.22
C GLY A 27 13.88 10.42 -19.62
N THR A 28 13.41 10.22 -20.86
CA THR A 28 13.06 8.89 -21.37
C THR A 28 14.32 8.17 -21.91
N PRO A 29 14.51 6.88 -21.58
CA PRO A 29 15.58 6.10 -22.18
C PRO A 29 15.28 5.88 -23.68
N GLY A 30 15.98 6.61 -24.55
CA GLY A 30 16.19 6.20 -25.94
C GLY A 30 15.13 6.59 -26.97
N SER A 31 14.46 7.74 -26.87
CA SER A 31 13.56 8.20 -27.94
C SER A 31 13.70 9.70 -28.24
N PRO A 32 14.37 10.08 -29.34
CA PRO A 32 14.26 11.43 -29.88
C PRO A 32 12.78 11.70 -30.21
N GLY A 33 12.15 12.64 -29.51
CA GLY A 33 10.76 13.05 -29.77
C GLY A 33 9.69 12.50 -28.82
N SER A 34 10.02 11.64 -27.85
CA SER A 34 9.08 11.34 -26.76
C SER A 34 9.10 12.47 -25.74
N ASP A 35 7.94 13.08 -25.50
CA ASP A 35 7.81 14.07 -24.44
C ASP A 35 7.92 13.38 -23.07
N ALA A 36 9.05 13.60 -22.39
CA ALA A 36 9.33 13.04 -21.08
C ALA A 36 8.27 13.46 -20.05
N SER A 37 7.73 14.68 -20.17
CA SER A 37 6.69 15.17 -19.25
C SER A 37 5.38 14.40 -19.41
N THR A 38 4.97 14.13 -20.66
CA THR A 38 3.80 13.30 -20.95
C THR A 38 3.98 11.87 -20.45
N THR A 39 5.16 11.29 -20.65
CA THR A 39 5.47 9.91 -20.22
C THR A 39 5.48 9.78 -18.69
N ALA A 40 6.14 10.71 -18.00
CA ALA A 40 6.16 10.77 -16.54
C ALA A 40 4.73 10.95 -15.98
N GLY A 41 3.97 11.90 -16.55
CA GLY A 41 2.60 12.18 -16.15
C GLY A 41 1.66 10.99 -16.31
N ALA A 42 1.79 10.23 -17.42
CA ALA A 42 1.02 9.02 -17.65
C ALA A 42 1.34 7.92 -16.63
N ALA A 43 2.61 7.72 -16.28
CA ALA A 43 3.04 6.72 -15.31
C ALA A 43 2.57 7.06 -13.87
N ILE A 44 2.69 8.32 -13.46
CA ILE A 44 2.19 8.82 -12.17
C ILE A 44 0.66 8.66 -12.11
N SER A 45 -0.05 9.03 -13.19
CA SER A 45 -1.50 8.93 -13.26
C SER A 45 -1.97 7.47 -13.20
N LEU A 46 -1.28 6.55 -13.89
CA LEU A 46 -1.52 5.12 -13.78
C LEU A 46 -1.36 4.64 -12.33
N SER A 47 -0.30 5.05 -11.65
CA SER A 47 -0.11 4.72 -10.23
C SER A 47 -1.31 5.15 -9.40
N LEU A 48 -1.72 6.41 -9.52
CA LEU A 48 -2.83 7.00 -8.76
C LEU A 48 -4.18 6.32 -9.02
N VAL A 49 -4.43 5.85 -10.25
CA VAL A 49 -5.64 5.08 -10.60
C VAL A 49 -5.60 3.66 -10.02
N LEU A 50 -4.42 3.05 -9.94
CA LEU A 50 -4.27 1.69 -9.43
C LEU A 50 -4.41 1.60 -7.90
N VAL A 51 -4.15 2.68 -7.15
CA VAL A 51 -4.32 2.70 -5.68
C VAL A 51 -5.76 2.38 -5.23
N PRO A 52 -6.81 3.13 -5.68
CA PRO A 52 -8.18 2.81 -5.31
C PRO A 52 -8.62 1.45 -5.84
N LEU A 53 -8.11 1.03 -7.01
CA LEU A 53 -8.38 -0.30 -7.56
C LEU A 53 -7.84 -1.40 -6.64
N ALA A 54 -6.63 -1.24 -6.09
CA ALA A 54 -6.05 -2.20 -5.15
C ALA A 54 -6.91 -2.32 -3.88
N PHE A 55 -7.38 -1.20 -3.33
CA PHE A 55 -8.28 -1.21 -2.18
C PHE A 55 -9.64 -1.84 -2.51
N ALA A 56 -10.19 -1.58 -3.70
CA ALA A 56 -11.43 -2.19 -4.16
C ALA A 56 -11.31 -3.70 -4.30
N ILE A 57 -10.23 -4.20 -4.91
CA ILE A 57 -9.93 -5.63 -5.01
C ILE A 57 -9.77 -6.25 -3.62
N ALA A 58 -9.03 -5.60 -2.72
CA ALA A 58 -8.86 -6.08 -1.35
C ALA A 58 -10.21 -6.20 -0.62
N ALA A 59 -11.05 -5.17 -0.68
CA ALA A 59 -12.35 -5.14 -0.02
C ALA A 59 -13.33 -6.16 -0.60
N TRP A 60 -13.41 -6.24 -1.93
CA TRP A 60 -14.31 -7.14 -2.65
C TRP A 60 -13.94 -8.62 -2.43
N VAL A 61 -12.67 -8.98 -2.65
CA VAL A 61 -12.22 -10.38 -2.50
C VAL A 61 -12.21 -10.83 -1.04
N SER A 62 -11.99 -9.91 -0.09
CA SER A 62 -12.11 -10.22 1.34
C SER A 62 -13.56 -10.29 1.86
N ARG A 63 -14.56 -10.10 0.99
CA ARG A 63 -16.00 -10.13 1.32
C ARG A 63 -16.39 -9.14 2.40
N ARG A 64 -15.84 -7.93 2.33
CA ARG A 64 -16.25 -6.85 3.23
C ARG A 64 -17.70 -6.43 2.94
N SER A 65 -18.54 -6.37 3.97
CA SER A 65 -19.98 -6.06 3.83
C SER A 65 -20.25 -4.65 3.33
N ASP A 66 -19.45 -3.68 3.78
CA ASP A 66 -19.51 -2.26 3.44
C ASP A 66 -18.45 -1.86 2.40
N TRP A 67 -18.11 -2.76 1.46
CA TRP A 67 -16.93 -2.59 0.60
C TRP A 67 -16.79 -1.22 -0.10
N PRO A 68 -17.83 -0.54 -0.64
CA PRO A 68 -17.64 0.75 -1.30
C PRO A 68 -17.21 1.84 -0.31
N ILE A 69 -17.85 1.87 0.87
CA ILE A 69 -17.53 2.81 1.94
C ILE A 69 -16.14 2.49 2.50
N GLY A 70 -15.82 1.22 2.69
CA GLY A 70 -14.50 0.76 3.12
C GLY A 70 -13.37 1.21 2.18
N VAL A 71 -13.60 1.20 0.87
CA VAL A 71 -12.65 1.72 -0.13
C VAL A 71 -12.47 3.22 0.02
N LEU A 72 -13.54 3.99 0.15
CA LEU A 72 -13.45 5.45 0.35
C LEU A 72 -12.70 5.80 1.63
N ILE A 73 -12.97 5.07 2.73
CA ILE A 73 -12.22 5.23 3.98
C ILE A 73 -10.74 4.88 3.76
N ALA A 74 -10.43 3.80 3.05
CA ALA A 74 -9.05 3.41 2.74
C ALA A 74 -8.32 4.46 1.91
N MET A 75 -8.98 5.07 0.93
CA MET A 75 -8.42 6.18 0.17
C MET A 75 -8.14 7.38 1.08
N GLY A 76 -9.12 7.79 1.90
CA GLY A 76 -8.96 8.90 2.82
C GLY A 76 -7.83 8.68 3.84
N VAL A 77 -7.75 7.50 4.42
CA VAL A 77 -6.70 7.12 5.38
C VAL A 77 -5.33 7.02 4.70
N SER A 78 -5.26 6.46 3.50
CA SER A 78 -4.03 6.41 2.70
C SER A 78 -3.48 7.81 2.44
N LEU A 79 -4.35 8.77 2.08
CA LEU A 79 -3.94 10.15 1.87
C LEU A 79 -3.56 10.85 3.18
N ALA A 80 -4.34 10.65 4.24
CA ALA A 80 -4.10 11.26 5.55
C ALA A 80 -2.77 10.81 6.17
N VAL A 81 -2.32 9.58 5.90
CA VAL A 81 -1.03 9.07 6.38
C VAL A 81 0.10 9.35 5.39
N GLY A 82 -0.13 9.12 4.09
CA GLY A 82 0.91 9.26 3.07
C GLY A 82 1.36 10.71 2.88
N LEU A 83 0.42 11.65 2.67
CA LEU A 83 0.77 13.02 2.30
C LEU A 83 1.66 13.74 3.34
N PRO A 84 1.39 13.67 4.66
CA PRO A 84 2.28 14.30 5.64
C PRO A 84 3.72 13.76 5.60
N LEU A 85 3.90 12.49 5.22
CA LEU A 85 5.23 11.87 5.15
C LEU A 85 6.05 12.32 3.94
N LEU A 86 5.45 13.02 2.97
CA LEU A 86 6.20 13.72 1.92
C LEU A 86 7.17 14.77 2.49
N TYR A 87 6.91 15.27 3.71
CA TYR A 87 7.81 16.17 4.43
C TYR A 87 9.24 15.63 4.55
N PHE A 88 9.42 14.31 4.57
CA PHE A 88 10.73 13.66 4.67
C PHE A 88 11.47 13.55 3.33
N GLY A 89 10.90 14.04 2.22
CA GLY A 89 11.54 14.01 0.91
C GLY A 89 11.63 12.62 0.27
N ASP A 90 10.83 11.65 0.75
CA ASP A 90 10.73 10.30 0.18
C ASP A 90 9.30 10.03 -0.34
N PRO A 91 9.03 10.36 -1.62
CA PRO A 91 7.72 10.14 -2.22
C PRO A 91 7.30 8.66 -2.27
N LEU A 92 8.25 7.75 -2.48
CA LEU A 92 7.96 6.32 -2.57
C LEU A 92 7.68 5.72 -1.18
N GLY A 93 8.44 6.13 -0.16
CA GLY A 93 8.17 5.77 1.23
C GLY A 93 6.82 6.32 1.73
N SER A 94 6.52 7.59 1.39
CA SER A 94 5.21 8.20 1.64
C SER A 94 4.07 7.40 0.97
N LEU A 95 4.25 6.99 -0.29
CA LEU A 95 3.26 6.19 -1.01
C LEU A 95 3.02 4.82 -0.35
N LEU A 96 4.10 4.12 0.01
CA LEU A 96 4.05 2.82 0.69
C LEU A 96 3.37 2.91 2.07
N SER A 97 3.61 4.00 2.81
CA SER A 97 2.92 4.26 4.08
C SER A 97 1.41 4.44 3.89
N GLY A 98 1.01 5.13 2.82
CA GLY A 98 -0.40 5.28 2.44
C GLY A 98 -1.04 3.94 2.11
N TYR A 99 -0.35 3.09 1.34
CA TYR A 99 -0.82 1.73 1.07
C TYR A 99 -1.00 0.91 2.34
N ALA A 100 -0.04 0.97 3.27
CA ALA A 100 -0.12 0.26 4.53
C ALA A 100 -1.32 0.74 5.35
N ALA A 101 -1.54 2.05 5.45
CA ALA A 101 -2.67 2.63 6.15
C ALA A 101 -4.02 2.27 5.51
N GLY A 102 -4.13 2.35 4.19
CA GLY A 102 -5.33 1.95 3.45
C GLY A 102 -5.60 0.43 3.51
N ALA A 103 -4.56 -0.40 3.62
CA ALA A 103 -4.70 -1.86 3.80
C ALA A 103 -5.42 -2.21 5.12
N VAL A 104 -5.15 -1.46 6.21
CA VAL A 104 -5.81 -1.63 7.52
C VAL A 104 -7.33 -1.52 7.41
N THR A 105 -7.80 -0.62 6.55
CA THR A 105 -9.21 -0.26 6.42
C THR A 105 -9.89 -0.81 5.19
N SER A 106 -9.18 -1.43 4.22
CA SER A 106 -9.81 -2.02 3.03
C SER A 106 -10.16 -3.50 3.24
N LEU A 107 -9.35 -4.24 4.00
CA LEU A 107 -9.60 -5.66 4.27
C LEU A 107 -10.76 -5.87 5.24
N SER A 108 -11.58 -6.89 4.98
CA SER A 108 -12.54 -7.42 5.95
C SER A 108 -11.83 -7.83 7.25
N ARG A 109 -12.54 -7.76 8.37
CA ARG A 109 -12.01 -8.05 9.71
C ARG A 109 -12.65 -9.31 10.26
N PRO A 110 -11.89 -10.21 10.90
CA PRO A 110 -12.46 -11.30 11.67
C PRO A 110 -13.37 -10.76 12.79
N VAL A 111 -14.45 -11.48 13.09
CA VAL A 111 -15.38 -11.13 14.17
C VAL A 111 -14.62 -11.11 15.50
N GLY A 112 -14.79 -10.05 16.29
CA GLY A 112 -14.09 -9.87 17.57
C GLY A 112 -12.68 -9.28 17.48
N MET A 113 -12.14 -9.04 16.27
CA MET A 113 -10.79 -8.49 16.12
C MET A 113 -10.79 -6.96 15.99
N GLY A 114 -10.05 -6.29 16.88
CA GLY A 114 -9.87 -4.84 16.87
C GLY A 114 -8.86 -4.36 15.81
N TRP A 115 -9.06 -3.12 15.32
CA TRP A 115 -8.20 -2.49 14.30
C TRP A 115 -6.77 -2.19 14.75
N ARG A 116 -6.51 -2.21 16.06
CA ARG A 116 -5.24 -1.78 16.68
C ARG A 116 -4.04 -2.61 16.20
N HIS A 117 -4.18 -3.93 16.07
CA HIS A 117 -3.09 -4.81 15.63
C HIS A 117 -2.63 -4.50 14.20
N ARG A 118 -3.59 -4.29 13.29
CA ARG A 118 -3.31 -3.88 11.92
C ARG A 118 -2.69 -2.48 11.84
N ALA A 119 -3.12 -1.55 12.70
CA ALA A 119 -2.49 -0.23 12.78
C ALA A 119 -1.03 -0.29 13.26
N VAL A 120 -0.73 -1.12 14.26
CA VAL A 120 0.65 -1.37 14.69
C VAL A 120 1.47 -1.99 13.55
N ALA A 121 0.92 -2.98 12.85
CA ALA A 121 1.59 -3.60 11.70
C ALA A 121 1.85 -2.59 10.58
N ALA A 122 0.89 -1.71 10.27
CA ALA A 122 1.07 -0.64 9.30
C ALA A 122 2.16 0.36 9.72
N ALA A 123 2.22 0.71 11.01
CA ALA A 123 3.26 1.59 11.55
C ALA A 123 4.66 0.94 11.44
N VAL A 124 4.78 -0.34 11.78
CA VAL A 124 6.03 -1.10 11.66
C VAL A 124 6.48 -1.19 10.20
N VAL A 125 5.57 -1.54 9.27
CA VAL A 125 5.91 -1.57 7.84
C VAL A 125 6.34 -0.21 7.32
N THR A 126 5.62 0.84 7.71
CA THR A 126 5.95 2.22 7.33
C THR A 126 7.37 2.58 7.81
N ALA A 127 7.68 2.29 9.08
CA ALA A 127 9.01 2.51 9.63
C ALA A 127 10.09 1.69 8.90
N LEU A 128 9.84 0.40 8.63
CA LEU A 128 10.77 -0.48 7.93
C LEU A 128 11.05 0.00 6.51
N VAL A 129 10.03 0.47 5.79
CA VAL A 129 10.18 1.01 4.43
C VAL A 129 10.96 2.32 4.45
N LEU A 130 10.63 3.25 5.35
CA LEU A 130 11.31 4.55 5.42
C LEU A 130 12.79 4.37 5.81
N LEU A 131 13.07 3.54 6.82
CA LEU A 131 14.43 3.20 7.22
C LEU A 131 15.14 2.40 6.12
N GLY A 132 14.46 1.46 5.48
CA GLY A 132 14.98 0.67 4.38
C GLY A 132 15.38 1.54 3.19
N ASN A 133 14.53 2.47 2.77
CA ASN A 133 14.83 3.43 1.71
C ASN A 133 16.02 4.32 2.08
N ARG A 134 16.19 4.64 3.36
CA ARG A 134 17.30 5.46 3.84
C ARG A 134 18.64 4.71 3.89
N PHE A 135 18.65 3.46 4.34
CA PHE A 135 19.89 2.72 4.66
C PHE A 135 20.24 1.63 3.63
N ILE A 136 19.24 0.99 3.01
CA ILE A 136 19.39 -0.14 2.07
C ILE A 136 18.41 -0.01 0.88
N PRO A 137 18.50 1.09 0.10
CA PRO A 137 17.45 1.51 -0.84
C PRO A 137 17.08 0.46 -1.88
N LEU A 138 18.06 -0.25 -2.45
CA LEU A 138 17.80 -1.28 -3.47
C LEU A 138 16.96 -2.44 -2.93
N VAL A 139 17.27 -2.91 -1.73
CA VAL A 139 16.52 -3.99 -1.08
C VAL A 139 15.12 -3.49 -0.75
N SER A 140 15.02 -2.29 -0.19
CA SER A 140 13.74 -1.69 0.18
C SER A 140 12.83 -1.45 -1.03
N LEU A 141 13.37 -1.04 -2.18
CA LEU A 141 12.60 -0.85 -3.42
C LEU A 141 12.00 -2.15 -3.95
N VAL A 142 12.74 -3.26 -3.86
CA VAL A 142 12.29 -4.56 -4.36
C VAL A 142 11.18 -5.13 -3.48
N PHE A 143 11.33 -5.06 -2.16
CA PHE A 143 10.40 -5.69 -1.22
C PHE A 143 9.30 -4.77 -0.71
N GLY A 144 9.53 -3.46 -0.69
CA GLY A 144 8.63 -2.43 -0.18
C GLY A 144 7.18 -2.59 -0.60
N PRO A 145 6.86 -2.69 -1.91
CA PRO A 145 5.46 -2.84 -2.35
C PRO A 145 4.76 -4.13 -1.91
N ALA A 146 5.51 -5.17 -1.52
CA ALA A 146 4.92 -6.41 -1.03
C ALA A 146 4.48 -6.32 0.45
N LEU A 147 5.05 -5.40 1.23
CA LEU A 147 4.86 -5.35 2.67
C LEU A 147 3.48 -4.88 3.15
N PRO A 148 2.85 -3.83 2.57
CA PRO A 148 1.60 -3.25 3.09
C PRO A 148 0.49 -4.26 3.39
N PHE A 149 0.17 -5.13 2.43
CA PHE A 149 -0.89 -6.13 2.59
C PHE A 149 -0.40 -7.41 3.26
N THR A 150 0.86 -7.80 3.05
CA THR A 150 1.45 -8.98 3.71
C THR A 150 1.46 -8.80 5.22
N ALA A 151 1.81 -7.61 5.71
CA ALA A 151 1.81 -7.34 7.14
C ALA A 151 0.41 -7.40 7.78
N MET A 152 -0.66 -7.12 7.03
CA MET A 152 -2.03 -7.29 7.55
C MET A 152 -2.35 -8.76 7.79
N VAL A 153 -1.92 -9.65 6.89
CA VAL A 153 -2.08 -11.11 7.09
C VAL A 153 -1.30 -11.56 8.31
N VAL A 154 -0.05 -11.12 8.41
CA VAL A 154 0.81 -11.47 9.55
C VAL A 154 0.21 -10.96 10.87
N ALA A 155 -0.32 -9.73 10.89
CA ALA A 155 -1.00 -9.19 12.05
C ALA A 155 -2.22 -10.04 12.45
N ASP A 156 -3.02 -10.49 11.47
CA ASP A 156 -4.18 -11.33 11.74
C ASP A 156 -3.80 -12.73 12.25
N MET A 157 -2.64 -13.29 11.84
CA MET A 157 -2.15 -14.59 12.33
C MET A 157 -1.72 -14.55 13.81
N PHE A 158 -1.16 -13.44 14.28
CA PHE A 158 -0.62 -13.33 15.64
C PHE A 158 -1.67 -12.97 16.70
N VAL A 159 -2.91 -12.68 16.30
CA VAL A 159 -4.01 -12.43 17.23
C VAL A 159 -4.68 -13.76 17.58
N LYS A 160 -4.43 -14.24 18.80
CA LYS A 160 -5.07 -15.43 19.37
C LYS A 160 -6.58 -15.20 19.48
N VAL A 161 -7.39 -16.03 18.82
CA VAL A 161 -8.83 -16.13 19.12
C VAL A 161 -8.93 -16.79 20.51
N PRO A 162 -9.62 -16.19 21.51
CA PRO A 162 -9.91 -16.89 22.75
C PRO A 162 -10.71 -18.15 22.42
N GLU A 163 -10.22 -19.32 22.80
CA GLU A 163 -11.04 -20.53 22.79
C GLU A 163 -12.20 -20.32 23.77
N ASP A 164 -13.43 -20.56 23.30
CA ASP A 164 -14.61 -20.50 24.14
C ASP A 164 -14.53 -21.58 25.22
N PRO A 165 -14.55 -21.24 26.53
CA PRO A 165 -14.51 -22.24 27.60
C PRO A 165 -15.81 -23.06 27.74
N ALA A 166 -16.72 -23.03 26.77
CA ALA A 166 -18.05 -23.65 26.85
C ALA A 166 -18.15 -25.11 26.35
N GLU A 167 -17.04 -25.77 25.95
CA GLU A 167 -17.03 -27.19 25.58
C GLU A 167 -16.15 -28.05 26.52
N GLY A 168 -16.50 -28.06 27.82
CA GLY A 168 -15.93 -28.95 28.84
C GLY A 168 -17.00 -29.62 29.68
#